data_AF-A0A5N5VYW6-F1
#
_entry.id   AF-A0A5N5VYW6-F1
#
_cell.length_a   1.000
_cell.length_b   1.000
_cell.length_c   1.000
_cell.angle_alpha   90.00
_cell.angle_beta   90.00
_cell.angle_gamma   90.00
#
_symmetry.space_group_name_H-M   'P 1'
#
loop_
_entity.id
_entity.type
_entity.pdbx_description
1 polymer ?
#
loop_
_entity_poly.entity_id
_entity_poly.type
_entity_poly.pdbx_seq_one_letter_code
_entity_poly.pdbx_strand_id
1 'polypeptide(L)' 'MANQPKTQHRSVRIDDAEWADLKASAPGGDRSAVIKQLVAWYLRRPGAELPERPPAPAPADTPGRS' A
#
# COMPACT_ATOMS: atom_id res chain seq x y z
N MET A 1 27.10 -13.91 -15.88
CA MET A 1 25.84 -14.30 -15.20
C MET A 1 24.77 -13.25 -15.50
N ALA A 2 23.63 -13.63 -16.09
CA ALA A 2 22.58 -12.68 -16.47
C ALA A 2 21.34 -12.86 -15.59
N ASN A 3 21.25 -12.10 -14.50
CA ASN A 3 19.98 -11.81 -13.82
C ASN A 3 19.40 -10.54 -14.46
N GLN A 4 18.82 -10.67 -15.65
CA GLN A 4 18.04 -9.55 -16.21
C GLN A 4 16.67 -9.52 -15.52
N PRO A 5 16.30 -8.41 -14.86
CA PRO A 5 14.93 -8.25 -14.39
C PRO A 5 14.01 -8.24 -15.61
N LYS A 6 13.08 -9.20 -15.67
CA LYS A 6 12.11 -9.39 -16.77
C LYS A 6 11.11 -8.23 -16.95
N THR A 7 11.20 -7.19 -16.14
CA THR A 7 10.24 -6.08 -16.12
C THR A 7 10.97 -4.78 -15.87
N GLN A 8 10.68 -3.76 -16.67
CA GLN A 8 11.27 -2.43 -16.51
C GLN A 8 10.85 -1.86 -15.14
N HIS A 9 11.82 -1.44 -14.34
CA HIS A 9 11.55 -0.82 -13.05
C HIS A 9 10.77 0.49 -13.23
N ARG A 10 9.63 0.61 -12.55
CA ARG A 10 8.83 1.85 -12.49
C ARG A 10 8.84 2.32 -11.03
N SER A 11 9.25 3.58 -10.80
CA SER A 11 9.28 4.18 -9.48
C SER A 11 8.09 5.13 -9.29
N VAL A 12 7.56 5.14 -8.06
CA VAL A 12 6.58 6.12 -7.58
C VAL A 12 7.23 6.82 -6.38
N ARG A 13 7.02 8.13 -6.26
CA ARG A 13 7.47 8.90 -5.08
C ARG A 13 6.34 8.90 -4.04
N ILE A 14 6.69 8.50 -2.82
CA ILE A 14 5.80 8.42 -1.66
C ILE A 14 6.63 8.90 -0.47
N ASP A 15 6.03 9.69 0.42
CA ASP A 15 6.73 10.19 1.60
C ASP A 15 7.08 9.03 2.56
N ASP A 16 8.19 9.16 3.29
CA ASP A 16 8.70 8.08 4.16
C ASP A 16 7.68 7.66 5.23
N ALA A 17 6.93 8.63 5.77
CA ALA A 17 5.87 8.39 6.75
C ALA A 17 4.74 7.53 6.14
N GLU A 18 4.22 7.93 4.98
CA GLU A 18 3.17 7.18 4.27
C GLU A 18 3.67 5.78 3.86
N TRP A 19 4.94 5.67 3.48
CA TRP A 19 5.57 4.40 3.11
C TRP A 19 5.73 3.44 4.29
N ALA A 20 5.94 3.98 5.49
CA ALA A 20 5.97 3.23 6.74
C ALA A 20 4.55 2.79 7.16
N ASP A 21 3.58 3.70 7.09
CA ASP A 21 2.18 3.42 7.45
C ASP A 21 1.56 2.36 6.51
N LEU A 22 1.88 2.43 5.22
CA LEU A 22 1.49 1.40 4.25
C LEU A 22 2.10 0.04 4.61
N LYS A 23 3.34 -0.01 5.12
CA LYS A 23 3.95 -1.27 5.58
C LYS A 23 3.24 -1.82 6.81
N ALA A 24 2.92 -0.96 7.77
CA ALA A 24 2.26 -1.36 9.01
C ALA A 24 0.83 -1.87 8.76
N SER A 25 0.17 -1.32 7.75
CA SER A 25 -1.23 -1.63 7.45
C SER A 25 -1.41 -2.72 6.38
N ALA A 26 -0.38 -3.01 5.59
CA ALA A 26 -0.46 -4.05 4.56
C ALA A 26 -0.59 -5.45 5.19
N PRO A 27 -1.46 -6.33 4.66
CA PRO A 27 -1.51 -7.73 5.07
C PRO A 27 -0.13 -8.38 4.96
N GLY A 28 0.38 -8.92 6.07
CA GLY A 28 1.72 -9.52 6.13
C GLY A 28 2.88 -8.54 5.86
N GLY A 29 2.62 -7.23 5.85
CA GLY A 29 3.62 -6.19 5.58
C GLY A 29 4.04 -6.03 4.12
N ASP A 30 3.32 -6.64 3.16
CA ASP A 30 3.65 -6.57 1.74
C ASP A 30 3.00 -5.37 1.03
N ARG A 31 3.71 -4.25 1.02
CA ARG A 31 3.33 -3.03 0.30
C ARG A 31 3.19 -3.24 -1.21
N SER A 32 4.06 -4.08 -1.78
CA SER A 32 4.09 -4.28 -3.22
C SER A 32 2.85 -5.04 -3.68
N ALA A 33 2.37 -6.00 -2.88
CA ALA A 33 1.11 -6.68 -3.13
C ALA A 33 -0.08 -5.70 -3.14
N VAL A 34 -0.18 -4.82 -2.13
CA VAL A 34 -1.25 -3.81 -2.05
C VAL A 34 -1.24 -2.89 -3.27
N ILE A 35 -0.08 -2.38 -3.66
CA ILE A 35 0.03 -1.47 -4.83
C ILE A 35 -0.33 -2.19 -6.13
N LYS A 36 0.15 -3.42 -6.33
CA LYS A 36 -0.17 -4.20 -7.53
C LYS A 36 -1.67 -4.51 -7.62
N GLN A 37 -2.29 -4.86 -6.51
CA GLN A 37 -3.73 -5.11 -6.44
C GLN A 37 -4.53 -3.83 -6.73
N LEU A 38 -4.13 -2.70 -6.14
CA LEU A 38 -4.74 -1.39 -6.41
C LEU A 38 -4.67 -1.03 -7.91
N VAL A 39 -3.50 -1.21 -8.53
CA VAL A 39 -3.32 -0.95 -9.97
C VAL A 39 -4.19 -1.88 -10.81
N ALA A 40 -4.27 -3.17 -10.47
CA ALA A 40 -5.11 -4.13 -11.18
C ALA A 40 -6.60 -3.77 -11.10
N TRP A 41 -7.06 -3.39 -9.90
CA TRP A 41 -8.44 -2.93 -9.66
C TRP A 41 -8.74 -1.64 -10.42
N TYR A 42 -7.86 -0.64 -10.34
CA TYR A 42 -8.02 0.65 -11.02
C TYR A 42 -8.13 0.49 -12.55
N LEU A 43 -7.36 -0.43 -13.13
CA LEU A 43 -7.40 -0.76 -14.56
C LEU A 43 -8.54 -1.72 -14.94
N ARG A 44 -9.41 -2.10 -14.00
CA ARG A 44 -10.54 -3.03 -14.19
C ARG A 44 -10.11 -4.36 -14.81
N ARG A 45 -8.98 -4.91 -14.35
CA ARG A 45 -8.51 -6.23 -14.82
C ARG A 45 -9.50 -7.33 -14.38
N PRO A 46 -9.71 -8.38 -15.18
CA PRO A 46 -10.58 -9.50 -14.79
C PRO A 46 -10.14 -10.10 -13.45
N GLY A 47 -11.08 -10.23 -12.52
CA GLY A 47 -10.84 -10.79 -11.18
C GLY A 47 -10.08 -9.87 -10.21
N ALA A 48 -9.83 -8.61 -10.56
CA ALA A 48 -9.19 -7.67 -9.66
C ALA A 48 -10.19 -7.08 -8.65
N GLU A 49 -9.86 -7.19 -7.37
CA GLU A 49 -10.67 -6.68 -6.26
C GLU A 49 -9.99 -5.48 -5.59
N LEU A 50 -10.80 -4.58 -5.04
CA LEU A 50 -10.30 -3.44 -4.27
C LEU A 50 -9.53 -3.97 -3.04
N PRO A 51 -8.30 -3.51 -2.78
CA PRO A 51 -7.57 -3.89 -1.57
C PRO A 51 -8.38 -3.53 -0.32
N GLU A 52 -8.32 -4.38 0.71
CA GLU A 52 -8.97 -4.11 1.98
C GLU A 52 -8.42 -2.82 2.59
N ARG A 53 -9.33 -1.92 2.99
CA ARG A 53 -8.93 -0.67 3.64
C ARG A 53 -8.58 -0.96 5.10
N PRO A 54 -7.41 -0.55 5.59
CA PRO A 54 -7.05 -0.70 6.99
C PRO A 54 -8.08 -0.03 7.92
N PRO A 55 -8.29 -0.56 9.14
CA PRO A 55 -9.13 0.11 10.12
C PRO A 55 -8.59 1.51 10.40
N ALA A 56 -9.48 2.48 10.59
CA ALA A 56 -9.06 3.81 11.02
C ALA A 56 -8.30 3.70 12.35
N PRO A 57 -7.26 4.53 12.57
CA PRO A 57 -6.65 4.60 13.88
C PRO A 57 -7.73 4.89 14.92
N ALA A 58 -7.63 4.25 16.09
CA ALA A 58 -8.51 4.59 17.20
C ALA A 58 -8.44 6.11 17.44
N PRO A 59 -9.57 6.79 17.72
CA PRO A 59 -9.53 8.20 18.04
C PRO A 59 -8.52 8.37 19.18
N ALA A 60 -7.46 9.15 18.93
CA ALA A 60 -6.50 9.46 19.96
C ALA A 60 -7.29 10.13 21.09
N ASP A 61 -7.21 9.57 22.30
CA ASP A 61 -7.67 10.24 23.52
C ASP A 61 -7.06 11.63 23.51
N THR A 62 -7.85 12.62 23.10
CA THR A 62 -7.46 14.02 23.12
C THR A 62 -7.76 14.43 24.56
N PRO A 63 -6.77 14.56 25.46
CA PRO A 63 -7.06 15.09 26.77
C PRO A 63 -7.54 16.52 26.54
N GLY A 64 -8.67 16.84 27.16
CA GLY A 64 -9.47 18.00 26.84
C GLY A 64 -8.65 19.29 26.71
N ARG A 65 -8.96 20.05 25.67
CA ARG A 65 -8.74 21.49 25.67
C ARG A 65 -9.65 22.07 26.77
N SER A 66 -9.12 22.20 27.99
CA SER A 66 -9.64 23.08 29.03
C SER A 66 -9.03 24.46 28.89
#